data_AF-A0A920TVP2-F1
#
_entry.id   AF-A0A920TVP2-F1
#
_cell.length_a   1.000
_cell.length_b   1.000
_cell.length_c   1.000
_cell.angle_alpha   90.00
_cell.angle_beta   90.00
_cell.angle_gamma   90.00
#
_symmetry.space_group_name_H-M   'P 1'
#
loop_
_entity.id
_entity.type
_entity.pdbx_description
1 polymer ?
#
loop_
_entity_poly.entity_id
_entity_poly.type
_entity_poly.pdbx_seq_one_letter_code
_entity_poly.pdbx_strand_id
1 'polypeptide(L)' 'MTSKMLLQVHDELIFEVPVQEKQHLQQLVYEEMSSAMALDVTLKVEGKWGETWGEME' A
#
# COMPACT_ATOMS: atom_id res chain seq x y z
N MET A 1 4.22 -13.93 5.44
CA MET A 1 3.57 -12.68 5.87
C MET A 1 2.19 -12.99 6.38
N THR A 2 1.73 -12.33 7.43
CA THR A 2 0.35 -12.42 7.93
C THR A 2 -0.50 -11.20 7.58
N SER A 3 0.11 -10.17 6.99
CA SER A 3 -0.57 -9.00 6.40
C SER A 3 -1.69 -9.41 5.43
N LYS A 4 -2.77 -8.62 5.37
CA LYS A 4 -3.91 -8.84 4.49
C LYS A 4 -4.38 -7.55 3.83
N MET A 5 -4.66 -7.61 2.53
CA MET A 5 -5.44 -6.58 1.85
C MET A 5 -6.90 -6.72 2.27
N LEU A 6 -7.47 -5.66 2.83
CA LEU A 6 -8.84 -5.67 3.33
C LEU A 6 -9.81 -5.11 2.30
N LEU A 7 -9.48 -3.97 1.70
CA LEU A 7 -10.37 -3.21 0.83
C LEU A 7 -9.60 -2.60 -0.34
N GLN A 8 -10.32 -2.40 -1.44
CA GLN A 8 -9.91 -1.52 -2.53
C GLN A 8 -11.02 -0.49 -2.75
N VAL A 9 -10.61 0.78 -2.84
CA VAL A 9 -11.52 1.91 -3.10
C VAL A 9 -10.89 2.75 -4.18
N HIS A 10 -11.38 2.58 -5.41
CA HIS A 10 -10.85 3.27 -6.60
C HIS A 10 -9.34 3.04 -6.80
N ASP A 11 -8.51 4.01 -6.51
CA ASP A 11 -7.05 3.99 -6.62
C ASP A 11 -6.33 3.66 -5.29
N GLU A 12 -7.08 3.47 -4.21
CA GLU A 12 -6.55 3.17 -2.88
C GLU A 12 -6.68 1.68 -2.52
N LEU A 13 -5.62 1.13 -1.92
CA LEU A 13 -5.59 -0.21 -1.33
C LEU A 13 -5.39 -0.10 0.19
N ILE A 14 -6.27 -0.74 0.97
CA ILE A 14 -6.21 -0.73 2.44
C ILE A 14 -5.76 -2.07 2.96
N PHE A 15 -4.75 -2.07 3.83
CA PHE A 15 -4.14 -3.27 4.39
C PHE A 15 -4.23 -3.28 5.92
N GLU A 16 -4.44 -4.46 6.48
CA GLU A 16 -4.13 -4.75 7.87
C GLU A 16 -2.76 -5.42 7.94
N VAL A 17 -1.87 -4.85 8.78
CA VAL A 17 -0.44 -5.13 8.72
C VAL A 17 0.10 -5.24 10.14
N PRO A 18 0.70 -6.39 10.54
CA PRO A 18 1.46 -6.47 11.77
C PRO A 18 2.61 -5.45 11.76
N VAL A 19 2.89 -4.83 12.90
CA VAL A 19 3.90 -3.75 12.99
C VAL A 19 5.26 -4.18 12.46
N GLN A 20 5.64 -5.45 12.67
CA GLN A 20 6.90 -6.04 12.23
C GLN A 20 7.00 -6.19 10.71
N GLU A 21 5.87 -6.23 10.01
CA GLU A 21 5.80 -6.41 8.55
C GLU A 21 5.65 -5.08 7.79
N LYS A 22 5.42 -3.94 8.48
CA LYS A 22 5.13 -2.64 7.86
C LYS A 22 6.10 -2.26 6.76
N GLN A 23 7.40 -2.23 7.06
CA GLN A 23 8.41 -1.80 6.08
C GLN A 23 8.51 -2.75 4.88
N HIS A 24 8.41 -4.05 5.11
CA HIS A 24 8.49 -5.05 4.05
C HIS A 24 7.27 -4.97 3.13
N LEU A 25 6.06 -4.85 3.70
CA LEU A 25 4.85 -4.68 2.92
C LEU A 25 4.86 -3.35 2.16
N GLN A 26 5.33 -2.27 2.78
CA GLN A 26 5.43 -0.97 2.11
C GLN A 26 6.25 -1.06 0.83
N GLN A 27 7.45 -1.65 0.92
CA GLN A 27 8.35 -1.79 -0.21
C GLN A 27 7.69 -2.64 -1.32
N LEU A 28 7.10 -3.78 -0.95
CA LEU A 28 6.41 -4.66 -1.87
C LEU A 28 5.28 -3.94 -2.60
N VAL A 29 4.39 -3.28 -1.86
CA VAL A 29 3.22 -2.60 -2.44
C VAL A 29 3.64 -1.45 -3.34
N TYR A 30 4.64 -0.66 -2.95
CA TYR A 30 5.13 0.45 -3.77
C TYR A 30 5.73 -0.05 -5.08
N GLU A 31 6.54 -1.11 -5.03
CA GLU A 31 7.15 -1.71 -6.21
C GLU A 31 6.09 -2.27 -7.17
N GLU A 32 5.19 -3.11 -6.66
CA GLU A 32 4.15 -3.76 -7.47
C GLU A 32 3.16 -2.74 -8.04
N MET A 33 2.71 -1.77 -7.24
CA MET A 33 1.77 -0.76 -7.72
C MET A 33 2.41 0.19 -8.74
N SER A 34 3.63 0.67 -8.51
CA SER A 34 4.28 1.61 -9.42
C SER A 34 4.70 0.97 -10.75
N SER A 35 4.90 -0.34 -10.76
CA SER A 35 5.29 -1.12 -11.94
C SER A 35 4.15 -1.91 -12.59
N ALA A 36 2.91 -1.77 -12.10
CA ALA A 36 1.75 -2.54 -12.54
C ALA A 36 1.49 -2.48 -14.06
N MET A 37 1.93 -1.41 -14.72
CA MET A 37 1.82 -1.24 -16.17
C MET A 37 2.96 -0.38 -16.72
N ALA A 38 3.44 -0.72 -17.92
CA ALA A 38 4.37 0.12 -18.66
C ALA A 38 3.63 1.34 -19.23
N LEU A 39 4.00 2.52 -18.75
CA LEU A 39 3.47 3.82 -19.16
C LEU A 39 4.60 4.73 -19.60
N ASP A 40 4.31 5.69 -20.48
CA ASP A 40 5.28 6.73 -20.88
C ASP A 40 5.66 7.67 -19.71
N VAL A 41 4.93 7.58 -18.60
CA VAL A 41 5.13 8.35 -17.37
C VAL A 41 5.14 7.43 -16.16
N THR A 42 5.86 7.81 -15.10
CA THR A 42 5.92 7.04 -13.85
C THR A 42 4.60 7.10 -13.10
N LEU A 43 4.07 5.93 -12.71
CA LEU A 43 2.95 5.85 -11.77
C LEU A 43 3.46 6.05 -10.35
N LYS A 44 3.10 7.18 -9.73
CA LYS A 44 3.48 7.48 -8.35
C LYS A 44 2.55 6.74 -7.39
N VAL A 45 3.13 6.22 -6.32
CA VAL A 45 2.40 5.54 -5.25
C VAL A 45 2.74 6.25 -3.94
N GLU A 46 1.70 6.59 -3.20
CA GLU A 46 1.79 7.14 -1.85
C GLU A 46 1.16 6.15 -0.87
N GLY A 47 1.58 6.24 0.38
CA GLY A 47 1.23 5.28 1.41
C GLY A 47 1.20 5.99 2.75
N LYS A 48 0.13 5.72 3.48
CA LYS A 48 -0.15 6.31 4.78
C LYS A 48 -0.29 5.23 5.83
N TRP A 49 -0.06 5.58 7.09
CA TRP A 49 -0.19 4.64 8.20
C TRP A 49 -1.03 5.23 9.32
N GLY A 50 -1.87 4.40 9.93
CA GLY A 50 -2.72 4.77 11.06
C GLY A 50 -3.19 3.51 11.80
N GLU A 51 -3.64 3.66 13.04
CA GLU A 51 -4.30 2.56 13.77
C GLU A 51 -5.71 2.33 13.24
N THR A 52 -6.38 3.41 12.82
CA THR A 52 -7.64 3.38 12.10
C THR A 52 -7.50 4.07 10.75
N TRP A 53 -8.41 3.79 9.82
CA TRP A 53 -8.39 4.41 8.49
C TRP A 53 -8.56 5.95 8.58
N GLY A 54 -9.37 6.44 9.52
CA GLY A 54 -9.58 7.89 9.70
C GLY A 54 -8.38 8.66 10.25
N GLU A 55 -7.37 7.96 10.77
CA GLU A 55 -6.18 8.53 11.41
C GLU A 55 -4.91 8.33 10.56
N MET A 56 -5.05 7.86 9.32
CA MET A 56 -3.90 7.61 8.44
C MET A 56 -3.22 8.92 8.02
N GLU A 57 -1.92 9.05 8.33
CA GLU A 57 -1.03 10.14 7.91
C GLU A 57 -0.03 9.69 6.84
#